data_AF-A0A9E1YBP8-F1
#
_entry.id   AF-A0A9E1YBP8-F1
#
_cell.length_a   1.000
_cell.length_b   1.000
_cell.length_c   1.000
_cell.angle_alpha   90.00
_cell.angle_beta   90.00
_cell.angle_gamma   90.00
#
_symmetry.space_group_name_H-M   'P 1'
#
loop_
_entity.id
_entity.type
_entity.pdbx_description
1 polymer ?
#
loop_
_entity_poly.entity_id
_entity_poly.type
_entity_poly.pdbx_seq_one_letter_code
_entity_poly.pdbx_strand_id
1 'polypeptide(L)'
;MIKQYHRDRKQRDVRLQAPTHRCHPCISAPEPQRTAAYQIVQHHLETWLSNTREAHPDDNPVPYYVERDLRKFLECGILAYGFARVRCETCGENFLIAYSCKGRGICSSCNTKRLFETSVKLLEHRFPQV
;
A
#
# COMPACT_ATOMS: atom_id res chain seq x y z
N MET A 1 7.65 -24.94 -11.53
CA MET A 1 7.70 -25.13 -10.06
C MET A 1 7.99 -23.79 -9.40
N ILE A 2 6.95 -23.05 -9.01
CA ILE A 2 7.11 -21.77 -8.30
C ILE A 2 6.50 -21.97 -6.91
N LYS A 3 7.36 -21.89 -5.90
CA LYS A 3 7.03 -22.14 -4.50
C LYS A 3 5.92 -21.20 -4.04
N GLN A 4 4.89 -21.81 -3.48
CA GLN A 4 3.85 -21.13 -2.69
C GLN A 4 4.50 -20.37 -1.53
N TYR A 5 4.43 -19.05 -1.55
CA TYR A 5 4.62 -18.23 -0.36
C TYR A 5 3.23 -17.96 0.24
N HIS A 6 2.71 -18.94 0.97
CA HIS A 6 1.47 -18.79 1.75
C HIS A 6 1.71 -17.77 2.87
N ARG A 7 1.11 -16.58 2.74
CA ARG A 7 0.94 -15.65 3.87
C ARG A 7 -0.55 -15.38 4.01
N ASP A 8 -1.18 -16.06 4.96
CA ASP A 8 -2.58 -15.93 5.39
C ASP A 8 -3.08 -14.46 5.36
N ARG A 9 -3.63 -14.03 4.24
CA ARG A 9 -4.41 -12.79 4.09
C ARG A 9 -5.85 -13.20 3.81
N LYS A 10 -6.52 -13.82 4.79
CA LYS A 10 -7.96 -14.07 4.71
C LYS A 10 -8.66 -12.74 4.38
N GLN A 11 -9.49 -12.76 3.35
CA GLN A 11 -10.39 -11.68 2.98
C GLN A 11 -11.07 -11.18 4.25
N ARG A 12 -10.86 -9.90 4.59
CA ARG A 12 -11.56 -9.25 5.70
C ARG A 12 -12.75 -8.51 5.11
N ASP A 13 -13.95 -8.98 5.45
CA ASP A 13 -15.18 -8.23 5.26
C ASP A 13 -15.22 -7.11 6.32
N VAL A 14 -15.22 -5.86 5.88
CA VAL A 14 -15.30 -4.69 6.76
C VAL A 14 -16.59 -3.95 6.47
N ARG A 15 -17.41 -3.73 7.48
CA ARG A 15 -18.55 -2.80 7.40
C ARG A 15 -18.05 -1.40 7.68
N LEU A 16 -18.26 -0.48 6.75
CA LEU A 16 -17.97 0.94 6.94
C LEU A 16 -19.28 1.65 7.28
N GLN A 17 -19.36 2.27 8.46
CA GLN A 17 -20.40 3.24 8.76
C GLN A 17 -20.09 4.52 7.96
N ALA A 18 -20.96 4.85 7.00
CA ALA A 18 -20.81 6.02 6.15
C ALA A 18 -21.67 7.19 6.67
N PRO A 19 -21.22 8.46 6.56
CA PRO A 19 -22.07 9.61 6.86
C PRO A 19 -23.23 9.73 5.85
N THR A 20 -24.31 10.36 6.28
CA THR A 20 -25.67 10.34 5.69
C THR A 20 -25.87 11.03 4.33
N HIS A 21 -24.88 11.18 3.45
CA HIS A 21 -25.09 11.90 2.19
C HIS A 21 -24.43 11.28 0.95
N ARG A 22 -25.25 11.11 -0.10
CA ARG A 22 -24.96 10.78 -1.50
C ARG A 22 -23.86 9.73 -1.72
N CYS A 23 -24.26 8.49 -2.02
CA CYS A 23 -23.38 7.42 -2.52
C CYS A 23 -22.87 7.77 -3.94
N HIS A 24 -21.99 8.77 -4.06
CA HIS A 24 -21.27 9.09 -5.30
C HIS A 24 -20.13 8.09 -5.52
N PRO A 25 -19.70 7.92 -6.79
CA PRO A 25 -19.45 6.60 -7.37
C PRO A 25 -18.40 5.84 -6.58
N CYS A 26 -18.70 4.54 -6.41
CA CYS A 26 -17.80 3.52 -5.92
C CYS A 26 -16.37 3.86 -6.34
N ILE A 27 -15.57 4.31 -5.36
CA ILE A 27 -14.21 4.84 -5.53
C ILE A 27 -13.50 4.04 -6.62
N SER A 28 -13.19 4.67 -7.76
CA SER A 28 -12.34 4.01 -8.75
C SER A 28 -10.96 3.85 -8.12
N ALA A 29 -10.50 2.60 -8.03
CA ALA A 29 -9.17 2.34 -7.53
C ALA A 29 -8.16 3.03 -8.47
N PRO A 30 -7.26 3.89 -7.97
CA PRO A 30 -6.18 4.40 -8.79
C PRO A 30 -5.38 3.22 -9.36
N GLU A 31 -4.89 3.35 -10.60
CA GLU A 31 -4.08 2.33 -11.27
C GLU A 31 -2.60 2.58 -10.95
N PRO A 32 -2.03 2.02 -9.86
CA PRO A 32 -0.65 2.29 -9.45
C PRO A 32 0.35 1.94 -10.56
N GLN A 33 0.05 0.94 -11.39
CA GLN A 33 0.92 0.47 -12.47
C GLN A 33 1.14 1.51 -13.58
N ARG A 34 0.27 2.52 -13.66
CA ARG A 34 0.39 3.60 -14.64
C ARG A 34 1.21 4.79 -14.14
N THR A 35 1.64 4.76 -12.87
CA THR A 35 2.47 5.84 -12.31
C THR A 35 3.93 5.67 -12.72
N ALA A 36 4.62 6.77 -13.00
CA ALA A 36 6.04 6.74 -13.37
C ALA A 36 6.92 6.07 -12.31
N ALA A 37 6.67 6.35 -11.03
CA ALA A 37 7.40 5.74 -9.93
C ALA A 37 7.25 4.20 -9.91
N TYR A 38 6.04 3.68 -10.16
CA TYR A 38 5.82 2.24 -10.26
C TYR A 38 6.62 1.65 -11.42
N GLN A 39 6.52 2.26 -12.62
CA GLN A 39 7.18 1.75 -13.82
C GLN A 39 8.71 1.72 -13.68
N ILE A 40 9.30 2.76 -13.08
CA ILE A 40 10.75 2.82 -12.81
C ILE A 40 11.16 1.67 -11.88
N VAL A 41 10.47 1.51 -10.75
CA VAL A 41 10.81 0.44 -9.80
C VAL A 41 10.58 -0.94 -10.43
N GLN A 42 9.46 -1.14 -11.13
CA GLN A 42 9.13 -2.40 -11.77
C GLN A 42 10.20 -2.78 -12.80
N HIS A 43 10.68 -1.82 -13.59
CA HIS A 43 11.62 -2.08 -14.66
C HIS A 43 13.06 -2.28 -14.18
N HIS A 44 13.48 -1.55 -13.13
CA HIS A 44 14.89 -1.49 -12.74
C HIS A 44 15.24 -2.21 -11.44
N LEU A 45 14.27 -2.63 -10.61
CA LEU A 45 14.55 -3.18 -9.28
C LEU A 45 15.49 -4.38 -9.32
N GLU A 46 15.20 -5.39 -10.14
CA GLU A 46 16.01 -6.63 -10.17
C GLU A 46 17.42 -6.37 -10.71
N THR A 47 17.54 -5.59 -11.78
CA THR A 47 18.85 -5.21 -12.35
C THR A 47 19.69 -4.44 -11.34
N TRP A 48 19.09 -3.48 -10.64
CA TRP A 48 19.79 -2.71 -9.62
C TRP A 48 20.23 -3.59 -8.44
N LEU A 49 19.38 -4.51 -7.98
CA LEU A 49 19.72 -5.46 -6.91
C LEU A 49 20.87 -6.39 -7.32
N SER A 50 20.89 -6.90 -8.56
CA SER A 50 21.97 -7.77 -9.07
C SER A 50 23.29 -7.00 -9.11
N ASN A 51 23.31 -5.87 -9.82
CA ASN A 51 24.52 -5.06 -10.00
C ASN A 51 25.13 -4.62 -8.66
N THR A 52 24.27 -4.25 -7.70
CA THR A 52 24.71 -3.76 -6.38
C THR A 52 25.33 -4.88 -5.54
N ARG A 53 24.76 -6.10 -5.59
CA ARG A 53 25.31 -7.27 -4.90
C ARG A 53 26.59 -7.77 -5.54
N GLU A 54 26.69 -7.71 -6.87
CA GLU A 54 27.90 -8.08 -7.60
C GLU A 54 29.06 -7.12 -7.33
N ALA A 55 28.79 -5.82 -7.23
CA ALA A 55 29.80 -4.81 -6.93
C ALA A 55 30.34 -4.87 -5.49
N HIS A 56 29.57 -5.45 -4.56
CA HIS A 56 29.88 -5.49 -3.13
C HIS A 56 29.56 -6.87 -2.52
N PRO A 57 30.31 -7.92 -2.92
CA PRO A 57 29.98 -9.32 -2.57
C PRO A 57 30.18 -9.66 -1.08
N ASP A 58 31.12 -8.99 -0.40
CA ASP A 58 31.45 -9.23 1.01
C ASP A 58 30.61 -8.36 1.97
N ASP A 59 29.83 -7.41 1.43
CA ASP A 59 29.01 -6.50 2.20
C ASP A 59 27.52 -6.88 2.13
N ASN A 60 26.70 -6.18 2.92
CA ASN A 60 25.25 -6.14 2.72
C ASN A 60 24.86 -4.79 2.10
N PRO A 61 25.07 -4.58 0.79
CA PRO A 61 24.98 -3.26 0.17
C PRO A 61 23.55 -2.75 0.06
N VAL A 62 22.54 -3.62 0.21
CA VAL A 62 21.13 -3.26 0.22
C VAL A 62 20.50 -3.74 1.53
N PRO A 63 20.20 -2.84 2.47
CA PRO A 63 19.52 -3.22 3.70
C PRO A 63 18.19 -3.92 3.41
N TYR A 64 17.91 -5.00 4.13
CA TYR A 64 16.71 -5.84 3.93
C TYR A 64 15.41 -5.05 3.84
N TYR A 65 15.26 -4.01 4.66
CA TYR A 65 14.04 -3.19 4.67
C TYR A 65 13.83 -2.41 3.38
N VAL A 66 14.90 -2.03 2.66
CA VAL A 66 14.81 -1.29 1.38
C VAL A 66 14.21 -2.18 0.30
N GLU A 67 14.81 -3.35 0.07
CA GLU A 67 14.31 -4.31 -0.91
C GLU A 67 12.87 -4.75 -0.58
N ARG A 68 12.62 -5.09 0.69
CA ARG A 68 11.28 -5.45 1.16
C ARG A 68 10.25 -4.37 0.84
N ASP A 69 10.58 -3.10 1.06
CA ASP A 69 9.63 -2.00 0.89
C ASP A 69 9.41 -1.65 -0.59
N LEU A 70 10.44 -1.77 -1.44
CA LEU A 70 10.30 -1.64 -2.91
C LEU A 70 9.43 -2.76 -3.50
N ARG A 71 9.64 -4.01 -3.05
CA ARG A 71 8.80 -5.14 -3.47
C ARG A 71 7.35 -4.95 -3.02
N LYS A 72 7.10 -4.53 -1.78
CA LYS A 72 5.75 -4.21 -1.30
C LYS A 72 5.11 -3.03 -2.02
N PHE A 73 5.90 -2.06 -2.46
CA PHE A 73 5.39 -0.93 -3.25
C PHE A 73 4.79 -1.41 -4.58
N LEU A 74 5.43 -2.39 -5.25
CA LEU A 74 4.92 -3.00 -6.48
C LEU A 74 3.62 -3.81 -6.27
N GLU A 75 3.28 -4.19 -5.04
CA GLU A 75 2.00 -4.84 -4.72
C GLU A 75 0.90 -3.83 -4.33
N CYS A 76 1.28 -2.60 -4.00
CA CYS A 76 0.42 -1.64 -3.32
C CYS A 76 -0.72 -1.17 -4.21
N GLY A 77 -1.96 -1.28 -3.73
CA GLY A 77 -3.13 -0.76 -4.46
C GLY A 77 -3.61 -1.66 -5.60
N ILE A 78 -3.05 -2.87 -5.74
CA ILE A 78 -3.42 -3.81 -6.80
C ILE A 78 -4.24 -4.96 -6.20
N LEU A 79 -5.46 -5.16 -6.73
CA LEU A 79 -6.41 -6.17 -6.22
C LEU A 79 -5.84 -7.60 -6.23
N ALA A 80 -4.99 -7.93 -7.21
CA ALA A 80 -4.35 -9.25 -7.31
C ALA A 80 -3.49 -9.61 -6.10
N TYR A 81 -2.96 -8.62 -5.36
CA TYR A 81 -2.16 -8.85 -4.15
C TYR A 81 -2.99 -8.76 -2.86
N GLY A 82 -4.32 -8.66 -2.97
CA GLY A 82 -5.26 -8.74 -1.87
C GLY A 82 -6.06 -7.46 -1.64
N PHE A 83 -7.27 -7.66 -1.11
CA PHE A 83 -8.26 -6.61 -0.92
C PHE A 83 -9.16 -6.88 0.29
N ALA A 84 -9.80 -5.83 0.79
CA ALA A 84 -10.97 -5.92 1.65
C ALA A 84 -12.22 -5.74 0.80
N ARG A 85 -13.27 -6.52 1.09
CA ARG A 85 -14.59 -6.27 0.55
C ARG A 85 -15.34 -5.40 1.55
N VAL A 86 -15.89 -4.31 1.06
CA VAL A 86 -16.68 -3.37 1.85
C VAL A 86 -18.09 -3.36 1.30
N ARG A 87 -19.07 -3.47 2.19
CA ARG A 87 -20.47 -3.27 1.88
C ARG A 87 -20.90 -1.92 2.42
N CYS A 88 -21.50 -1.09 1.57
CA CYS A 88 -22.15 0.14 2.00
C CYS A 88 -23.45 -0.20 2.75
N GLU A 89 -23.61 0.31 3.97
CA GLU A 89 -24.86 0.09 4.73
C GLU A 89 -26.03 0.93 4.18
N THR A 90 -25.75 2.03 3.48
CA THR A 90 -26.75 2.94 2.92
C THR A 90 -27.35 2.44 1.61
N CYS A 91 -26.52 1.99 0.65
CA CYS A 91 -26.99 1.52 -0.66
C CYS A 91 -26.88 0.01 -0.87
N GLY A 92 -26.24 -0.73 0.03
CA GLY A 92 -26.07 -2.19 -0.07
C GLY A 92 -25.01 -2.66 -1.06
N GLU A 93 -24.43 -1.77 -1.86
CA GLU A 93 -23.41 -2.09 -2.86
C GLU A 93 -22.11 -2.58 -2.21
N ASN A 94 -21.46 -3.53 -2.89
CA ASN A 94 -20.15 -4.05 -2.49
C ASN A 94 -19.07 -3.44 -3.37
N PHE A 95 -17.96 -3.03 -2.75
CA PHE A 95 -16.77 -2.59 -3.47
C PHE A 95 -15.50 -3.17 -2.85
N LEU A 96 -14.45 -3.26 -3.66
CA LEU A 96 -13.17 -3.82 -3.26
C LEU A 96 -12.16 -2.72 -3.00
N ILE A 97 -11.47 -2.80 -1.87
CA ILE A 97 -10.38 -1.89 -1.52
C ILE A 97 -9.08 -2.70 -1.50
N ALA A 98 -8.17 -2.41 -2.41
CA ALA A 98 -6.85 -3.03 -2.44
C ALA A 98 -6.05 -2.70 -1.16
N TYR A 99 -5.18 -3.62 -0.75
CA TYR A 99 -4.32 -3.39 0.40
C TYR A 99 -3.20 -2.39 0.12
N SER A 100 -2.85 -1.63 1.16
CA SER A 100 -1.74 -0.69 1.14
C SER A 100 -0.44 -1.35 1.59
N CYS A 101 0.71 -0.92 1.04
CA CYS A 101 2.02 -1.42 1.44
C CYS A 101 2.40 -1.02 2.88
N LYS A 102 1.78 0.04 3.41
CA LYS A 102 2.06 0.66 4.72
C LYS A 102 3.50 1.17 4.89
N GLY A 103 4.25 1.27 3.79
CA GLY A 103 5.62 1.78 3.75
C GLY A 103 5.71 3.26 4.12
N ARG A 104 6.94 3.74 4.35
CA ARG A 104 7.27 5.13 4.70
C ARG A 104 8.30 5.73 3.73
N GLY A 105 8.06 5.58 2.44
CA GLY A 105 9.07 5.87 1.41
C GLY A 105 8.45 6.24 0.07
N ILE A 106 8.69 5.44 -0.97
CA ILE A 106 8.34 5.78 -2.36
C ILE A 106 6.83 5.85 -2.65
N CYS A 107 5.98 5.20 -1.83
CA CYS A 107 4.55 5.12 -2.08
C CYS A 107 3.82 6.39 -1.65
N SER A 108 3.59 7.30 -2.59
CA SER A 108 2.89 8.58 -2.36
C SER A 108 1.52 8.41 -1.73
N SER A 109 0.70 7.46 -2.18
CA SER A 109 -0.63 7.19 -1.63
C SER A 109 -0.59 6.78 -0.15
N CYS A 110 0.37 5.92 0.22
CA CYS A 110 0.54 5.51 1.62
C CYS A 110 1.09 6.63 2.50
N ASN A 111 1.97 7.46 1.96
CA ASN A 111 2.49 8.63 2.68
C ASN A 111 1.40 9.66 2.93
N THR A 112 0.59 9.99 1.91
CA THR A 112 -0.54 10.91 2.05
C THR A 112 -1.55 10.40 3.06
N LYS A 113 -1.89 9.10 3.02
CA LYS A 113 -2.76 8.48 4.02
C LYS A 113 -2.19 8.59 5.43
N ARG A 114 -0.90 8.29 5.61
CA ARG A 114 -0.22 8.40 6.91
C ARG A 114 -0.19 9.83 7.41
N LEU A 115 0.07 10.80 6.52
CA LEU A 115 0.06 12.23 6.86
C LEU A 115 -1.31 12.64 7.37
N PHE A 116 -2.38 12.25 6.66
CA PHE A 116 -3.75 12.54 7.07
C PHE A 116 -4.13 11.87 8.40
N GLU A 117 -3.80 10.58 8.56
CA GLU A 117 -4.01 9.88 9.84
C GLU A 117 -3.27 10.57 11.00
N THR A 118 -2.08 11.11 10.72
CA THR A 118 -1.29 11.85 11.71
C THR A 118 -1.95 13.19 12.01
N SER A 119 -2.38 13.96 11.01
CA SER A 119 -3.04 15.26 11.23
C SER A 119 -4.33 15.12 12.04
N VAL A 120 -5.14 14.10 11.77
CA VAL A 120 -6.35 13.82 12.57
C VAL A 120 -6.00 13.60 14.04
N LYS A 121 -4.99 12.75 14.32
CA LYS A 121 -4.55 12.50 15.70
C LYS A 121 -4.07 13.77 16.40
N LEU A 122 -3.35 14.63 15.69
CA LEU A 122 -2.89 15.91 16.24
C LEU A 122 -4.03 16.87 16.55
N LEU A 123 -5.10 16.85 15.75
CA LEU A 123 -6.29 17.68 15.98
C LEU A 123 -7.14 17.15 17.15
N GLU A 124 -7.29 15.84 17.26
CA GLU A 124 -8.09 15.20 18.31
C GLU A 124 -7.36 15.18 19.67
N HIS A 125 -6.04 15.00 19.65
CA HIS A 125 -5.22 14.89 20.85
C HIS A 125 -4.21 16.04 20.87
N ARG A 126 -4.57 17.11 21.58
CA ARG A 126 -3.65 18.24 21.79
C ARG A 126 -2.41 17.76 22.54
N PHE A 127 -1.23 18.16 22.08
CA PHE A 127 0.01 17.92 22.82
C PHE A 127 -0.14 18.44 24.25
N PRO A 128 0.43 17.73 25.25
CA PRO A 128 0.46 18.25 26.61
C PRO A 128 1.11 19.63 26.59
N GLN A 129 0.48 20.59 27.27
CA GLN A 129 1.08 21.91 27.47
C GLN A 129 2.33 21.68 28.33
N VAL A 130 3.48 22.13 27.83
CA VAL A 130 4.75 22.13 28.56
C VAL A 130 4.81 23.27 29.56
#